data_AF-A0A2Z4W9E5-F1
#
_entry.id   AF-A0A2Z4W9E5-F1
#
_cell.length_a   1.000
_cell.length_b   1.000
_cell.length_c   1.000
_cell.angle_alpha   90.00
_cell.angle_beta   90.00
_cell.angle_gamma   90.00
#
_symmetry.space_group_name_H-M   'P 1'
#
loop_
_entity.id
_entity.type
_entity.pdbx_description
1 polymer ?
#
loop_
_entity_poly.entity_id
_entity_poly.type
_entity_poly.pdbx_seq_one_letter_code
_entity_poly.pdbx_strand_id
1 'polypeptide(L)' 'MAITIEKVSDNYIMVSFNYSYDNVSAIKKIEGSRWNEAKKAWIVPNTNKSLHAISVAFCDEDIIFDSSINLFDL' A
#
# COMPACT_ATOMS: atom_id res chain seq x y z
N MET A 1 3.40 12.84 -5.63
CA MET A 1 2.08 12.43 -5.11
C MET A 1 2.34 11.64 -3.84
N ALA A 2 1.37 11.51 -2.92
CA ALA A 2 1.59 10.76 -1.69
C ALA A 2 0.90 9.39 -1.75
N ILE A 3 1.62 8.35 -1.37
CA ILE A 3 1.10 7.01 -1.13
C ILE A 3 0.91 6.86 0.37
N THR A 4 -0.32 6.68 0.83
CA THR A 4 -0.61 6.48 2.26
C THR A 4 -0.72 5.00 2.55
N ILE A 5 -0.03 4.53 3.59
CA ILE A 5 -0.06 3.15 4.07
C ILE A 5 -0.66 3.13 5.47
N GLU A 6 -1.68 2.29 5.65
CA GLU A 6 -2.40 2.07 6.91
C GLU A 6 -2.36 0.57 7.28
N LYS A 7 -2.06 0.21 8.53
CA LYS A 7 -2.14 -1.18 8.99
C LYS A 7 -3.60 -1.52 9.29
N VAL A 8 -4.17 -2.49 8.58
CA VAL A 8 -5.56 -2.95 8.80
C VAL A 8 -5.61 -4.11 9.79
N SER A 9 -4.60 -4.99 9.71
CA SER A 9 -4.41 -6.15 10.59
C SER A 9 -2.96 -6.62 10.47
N ASP A 10 -2.56 -7.61 11.26
CA ASP A 10 -1.20 -8.18 11.14
C ASP A 10 -0.92 -8.79 9.77
N ASN A 11 -1.95 -9.24 9.06
CA ASN A 11 -1.83 -9.89 7.75
C ASN A 11 -2.04 -8.94 6.56
N TYR A 12 -2.54 -7.72 6.79
CA TYR A 12 -2.94 -6.83 5.70
C TYR A 12 -2.70 -5.35 6.02
N ILE A 13 -2.18 -4.65 5.03
CA ILE A 13 -2.10 -3.20 4.96
C ILE A 13 -3.05 -2.67 3.90
N MET A 14 -3.42 -1.41 4.06
CA MET A 14 -4.18 -0.64 3.09
C MET A 14 -3.27 0.42 2.48
N VAL A 15 -3.33 0.54 1.16
CA VAL A 15 -2.54 1.47 0.37
C VAL A 15 -3.52 2.36 -0.39
N SER A 16 -3.45 3.66 -0.15
CA SER A 16 -4.32 4.65 -0.76
C SER A 16 -3.52 5.76 -1.43
N PHE A 17 -4.02 6.24 -2.56
CA PHE A 17 -3.41 7.29 -3.36
C PHE A 17 -4.45 7.90 -4.30
N ASN A 18 -4.18 9.12 -4.78
CA ASN A 18 -5.01 9.72 -5.82
C ASN A 18 -4.95 8.90 -7.09
N TYR A 19 -6.10 8.71 -7.74
CA TYR A 19 -6.19 7.88 -8.93
C TYR A 19 -5.22 8.34 -10.02
N SER A 20 -4.33 7.43 -10.42
CA SER A 20 -3.45 7.53 -11.57
C SER A 20 -3.41 6.17 -12.25
N TYR A 21 -3.42 6.17 -13.58
CA TYR A 21 -3.32 4.93 -14.35
C TYR A 21 -2.04 4.15 -14.01
N ASP A 22 -0.92 4.86 -13.86
CA ASP A 22 0.37 4.25 -13.58
C ASP A 22 0.40 3.63 -12.17
N ASN A 23 -0.12 4.34 -11.16
CA ASN A 23 -0.18 3.83 -9.78
C ASN A 23 -1.11 2.63 -9.66
N VAL A 24 -2.26 2.65 -10.35
CA VAL A 24 -3.17 1.51 -10.41
C VAL A 24 -2.51 0.32 -11.11
N SER A 25 -1.78 0.55 -12.20
CA SER A 25 -1.04 -0.48 -12.91
C SER A 25 0.08 -1.08 -12.04
N ALA A 26 0.79 -0.24 -11.28
CA ALA A 26 1.87 -0.64 -10.40
C ALA A 26 1.36 -1.52 -9.24
N ILE A 27 0.33 -1.07 -8.51
CA ILE A 27 -0.17 -1.84 -7.36
C ILE A 27 -0.79 -3.18 -7.74
N LYS A 28 -1.45 -3.27 -8.91
CA LYS A 28 -2.02 -4.52 -9.43
C LYS A 28 -0.97 -5.61 -9.66
N LYS A 29 0.30 -5.25 -9.84
CA LYS A 29 1.40 -6.22 -9.99
C LYS A 29 1.85 -6.81 -8.66
N ILE A 30 1.44 -6.21 -7.54
CA ILE A 30 1.77 -6.71 -6.21
C ILE A 30 0.88 -7.91 -5.92
N GLU A 31 1.51 -9.05 -5.66
CA GLU A 31 0.84 -10.31 -5.40
C GLU A 31 -0.10 -10.21 -4.20
N GLY A 32 -1.33 -10.69 -4.37
CA GLY A 32 -2.36 -10.65 -3.34
C GLY A 32 -3.02 -9.28 -3.14
N SER A 33 -2.65 -8.25 -3.91
CA SER A 33 -3.33 -6.97 -3.88
C SER A 33 -4.78 -7.10 -4.37
N ARG A 34 -5.69 -6.40 -3.68
CA ARG A 34 -7.11 -6.36 -4.06
C ARG A 34 -7.68 -4.97 -3.82
N TRP A 35 -8.56 -4.54 -4.71
CA TRP A 35 -9.30 -3.29 -4.51
C TRP A 35 -10.41 -3.49 -3.47
N ASN A 36 -10.52 -2.56 -2.53
CA ASN A 36 -11.63 -2.47 -1.59
C ASN A 36 -12.46 -1.23 -1.91
N GLU A 37 -13.60 -1.43 -2.55
CA GLU A 37 -14.50 -0.34 -2.99
C GLU A 37 -15.04 0.49 -1.82
N ALA A 38 -15.38 -0.16 -0.70
CA ALA A 38 -15.93 0.51 0.47
C ALA A 38 -14.92 1.48 1.11
N LYS A 39 -13.64 1.11 1.10
CA LYS A 39 -12.54 1.93 1.63
C LYS A 39 -11.88 2.82 0.58
N LYS A 40 -12.20 2.62 -0.70
CA LYS A 40 -11.55 3.26 -1.85
C LYS A 40 -10.02 3.15 -1.78
N ALA A 41 -9.54 1.96 -1.42
CA ALA A 41 -8.12 1.70 -1.23
C ALA A 41 -7.76 0.27 -1.59
N TRP A 42 -6.47 0.04 -1.80
CA TRP A 42 -5.94 -1.28 -2.11
C TRP A 42 -5.56 -2.01 -0.82
N ILE A 43 -6.05 -3.22 -0.64
CA ILE A 43 -5.62 -4.10 0.45
C ILE A 43 -4.49 -4.97 -0.09
N VAL A 44 -3.37 -4.98 0.61
CA VAL A 44 -2.17 -5.72 0.24
C VAL A 44 -1.74 -6.59 1.44
N PRO A 45 -1.25 -7.82 1.22
CA PRO A 45 -0.69 -8.62 2.31
C PRO A 45 0.41 -7.85 3.05
N ASN A 46 0.38 -7.89 4.37
CA ASN A 46 1.44 -7.32 5.21
C ASN A 46 2.59 -8.32 5.31
N THR A 47 3.42 -8.35 4.27
CA THR A 47 4.60 -9.21 4.23
C THR A 47 5.80 -8.40 3.74
N ASN A 48 7.01 -8.79 4.14
CA ASN A 48 8.24 -8.16 3.64
C ASN A 48 8.31 -8.11 2.11
N LYS A 49 7.83 -9.15 1.43
CA LYS A 49 7.78 -9.19 -0.05
C LYS A 49 6.86 -8.11 -0.61
N SER A 50 5.68 -7.96 -0.02
CA SER A 50 4.70 -6.95 -0.41
C SER A 50 5.17 -5.53 -0.10
N LEU A 51 5.74 -5.31 1.10
CA LEU A 51 6.32 -4.02 1.50
C LEU A 51 7.46 -3.61 0.57
N HIS A 52 8.35 -4.54 0.24
CA HIS A 52 9.39 -4.30 -0.75
C HIS A 52 8.82 -3.98 -2.13
N ALA A 53 7.82 -4.72 -2.60
CA ALA A 53 7.17 -4.46 -3.87
C ALA A 53 6.50 -3.07 -3.91
N ILE A 54 5.89 -2.61 -2.80
CA ILE A 54 5.34 -1.26 -2.68
C ILE A 54 6.46 -0.22 -2.77
N SER A 55 7.55 -0.40 -2.02
CA SER A 55 8.69 0.52 -2.06
C SER A 55 9.31 0.65 -3.45
N VAL A 56 9.38 -0.44 -4.21
CA VAL A 56 9.85 -0.43 -5.60
C VAL A 56 8.82 0.19 -6.55
N ALA A 57 7.53 -0.13 -6.38
CA ALA A 57 6.46 0.36 -7.24
C ALA A 57 6.25 1.88 -7.14
N PHE A 58 6.57 2.47 -5.99
CA PHE A 58 6.34 3.88 -5.68
C PHE A 58 7.62 4.59 -5.24
N CYS A 59 8.78 4.18 -5.77
CA CYS A 59 10.08 4.72 -5.34
C CYS A 59 10.24 6.23 -5.56
N ASP A 60 9.52 6.78 -6.53
CA ASP A 60 9.54 8.21 -6.88
C ASP A 60 8.45 9.02 -6.17
N GLU A 61 7.65 8.38 -5.30
CA GLU A 61 6.52 8.99 -4.61
C GLU A 61 6.80 9.10 -3.10
N ASP A 62 6.16 10.07 -2.45
CA ASP A 62 6.26 10.20 -0.99
C ASP A 62 5.40 9.11 -0.32
N ILE A 63 6.03 8.22 0.44
CA ILE A 63 5.32 7.20 1.21
C ILE A 63 5.06 7.72 2.62
N ILE A 64 3.79 7.89 2.95
CA ILE A 64 3.31 8.35 4.24
C ILE A 64 2.75 7.14 4.99
N PHE A 65 3.34 6.80 6.13
CA PHE A 65 2.75 5.86 7.06
C PHE A 65 1.79 6.60 7.97
N ASP A 66 0.58 6.07 8.13
CA ASP A 66 -0.36 6.62 9.10
C ASP A 66 0.27 6.61 10.49
N SER A 67 0.09 7.70 11.23
CA SER A 67 0.68 7.92 12.56
C SER A 67 0.35 6.84 13.60
N SER A 68 -0.65 6.00 13.33
CA SER A 68 -1.02 4.85 14.15
C SER A 68 -0.16 3.61 13.90
N ILE A 69 0.67 3.59 12.86
CA ILE A 69 1.58 2.48 12.54
C ILE A 69 2.86 2.62 13.36
N ASN A 70 3.17 1.59 14.15
CA ASN A 70 4.53 1.39 14.65
C ASN A 70 5.36 0.75 13.55
N LEU A 71 6.47 1.39 13.14
CA LEU A 71 7.37 0.84 12.11
C LEU A 71 8.01 -0.49 12.52
N PHE A 72 8.01 -0.81 13.82
CA PHE A 72 8.46 -2.09 14.36
C PHE A 72 7.41 -3.22 14.22
N ASP A 73 6.17 -2.89 13.86
CA ASP A 73 5.05 -3.83 13.70
C ASP A 73 4.79 -4.23 12.23
N LEU A 74 5.64 -3.76 11.31
CA LEU A 74 5.63 -4.03 9.88
C LEU A 74 6.59 -5.17 9.52
#